data_AF-A0A2S6Q8M6-F1
#
_entry.id   AF-A0A2S6Q8M6-F1
#
_cell.length_a   1.000
_cell.length_b   1.000
_cell.length_c   1.000
_cell.angle_alpha   90.00
_cell.angle_beta   90.00
_cell.angle_gamma   90.00
#
_symmetry.space_group_name_H-M   'P 1'
#
loop_
_entity.id
_entity.type
_entity.pdbx_description
1 polymer ?
#
loop_
_entity_poly.entity_id
_entity_poly.type
_entity_poly.pdbx_seq_one_letter_code
_entity_poly.pdbx_strand_id
1 'polypeptide(L)' 'MENQQILQKIENLKGRRAYEEKRAAKLGFASLYSYFEHKLQKSELAAAAKAAQVKRFKIEKKIVKTAKAERKKSCSCC' A
#
# COMPACT_ATOMS: atom_id res chain seq x y z
N MET A 1 1.06 3.57 -23.25
CA MET A 1 2.32 4.30 -23.00
C MET A 1 3.09 3.53 -21.93
N GLU A 2 4.34 3.18 -22.19
CA GLU A 2 5.16 2.51 -21.18
C GLU A 2 5.49 3.47 -20.03
N ASN A 3 5.24 3.04 -18.80
CA ASN A 3 5.65 3.74 -17.59
C ASN A 3 7.18 3.88 -17.52
N GLN A 4 7.66 5.11 -17.72
CA GLN A 4 9.09 5.45 -17.69
C GLN A 4 9.78 5.11 -16.37
N GLN A 5 9.05 5.11 -15.25
CA GLN A 5 9.62 4.75 -13.95
C GLN A 5 10.04 3.28 -13.90
N ILE A 6 9.30 2.40 -14.58
CA ILE A 6 9.65 0.97 -14.66
C ILE A 6 10.91 0.80 -15.50
N LEU A 7 10.99 1.49 -16.63
CA LEU A 7 12.16 1.43 -17.52
C LEU A 7 13.43 1.90 -16.80
N GLN A 8 13.39 3.06 -16.15
CA GLN A 8 14.51 3.55 -15.34
C GLN A 8 14.89 2.58 -14.23
N LYS A 9 13.91 1.94 -13.59
CA LYS A 9 14.17 0.95 -12.54
C LYS A 9 14.88 -0.28 -13.10
N ILE A 10 14.47 -0.75 -14.27
CA ILE A 10 15.07 -1.88 -14.98
C ILE A 10 16.50 -1.56 -15.43
N GLU A 11 16.76 -0.34 -15.91
CA GLU A 11 18.10 0.14 -16.23
C GLU A 11 19.01 0.17 -14.99
N ASN A 12 18.47 0.64 -13.87
CA ASN A 12 19.19 0.74 -12.60
C ASN A 12 19.45 -0.60 -11.90
N LEU A 13 18.87 -1.73 -12.37
CA LEU A 13 19.09 -3.05 -11.75
C LEU A 13 20.53 -3.56 -11.87
N LYS A 14 21.32 -3.08 -12.85
CA LYS A 14 22.71 -3.52 -13.10
C LYS A 14 22.82 -5.05 -13.00
N GLY A 15 23.74 -5.58 -12.18
CA GLY A 15 23.95 -7.03 -11.99
C GLY A 15 22.79 -7.79 -11.35
N ARG A 16 21.79 -7.12 -10.77
CA ARG A 16 20.58 -7.78 -10.24
C ARG A 16 19.55 -8.10 -11.32
N ARG A 17 19.72 -7.61 -12.56
CA ARG A 17 18.77 -7.81 -13.65
C ARG A 17 18.50 -9.30 -13.91
N ALA A 18 19.56 -10.11 -14.05
CA ALA A 18 19.43 -11.54 -14.32
C ALA A 18 18.68 -12.30 -13.20
N TYR A 19 18.85 -11.88 -11.95
CA TYR A 19 18.11 -12.45 -10.83
C TYR A 19 16.61 -12.13 -10.91
N GLU A 20 16.26 -10.87 -11.17
CA GLU A 20 14.86 -10.46 -11.30
C GLU A 20 14.20 -11.05 -12.56
N GLU A 21 14.95 -11.21 -13.67
CA GLU A 21 14.46 -11.88 -14.88
C GLU A 21 14.12 -13.35 -14.62
N LYS A 22 15.03 -14.10 -13.97
CA LYS A 22 14.74 -15.48 -13.56
C LYS A 22 13.54 -15.56 -12.63
N ARG A 23 13.40 -14.60 -11.71
CA ARG A 23 12.27 -14.53 -10.79
C ARG A 23 10.96 -14.23 -11.52
N ALA A 24 10.97 -13.29 -12.46
CA ALA A 24 9.82 -12.95 -13.29
C ALA A 24 9.36 -14.17 -14.11
N ALA A 25 10.29 -14.84 -14.78
CA ALA A 25 10.01 -16.07 -15.53
C ALA A 25 9.46 -17.18 -14.63
N LYS A 26 10.05 -17.40 -13.45
CA LYS A 26 9.56 -18.40 -12.48
C LYS A 26 8.13 -18.13 -12.00
N LEU A 27 7.74 -16.86 -11.94
CA LEU A 27 6.38 -16.43 -11.57
C LEU A 27 5.43 -16.37 -12.78
N GLY A 28 5.89 -16.74 -13.98
CA GLY A 28 5.07 -16.79 -15.19
C GLY A 28 4.86 -15.45 -15.89
N PHE A 29 5.67 -14.44 -15.59
CA PHE A 29 5.59 -13.14 -16.28
C PHE A 29 6.26 -13.21 -17.65
N ALA A 30 5.65 -12.60 -18.66
CA ALA A 30 6.15 -12.57 -20.03
C ALA A 30 7.43 -11.72 -20.18
N SER A 31 7.61 -10.72 -19.32
CA SER A 31 8.80 -9.86 -19.31
C SER A 31 9.08 -9.28 -17.93
N LEU A 32 10.32 -8.81 -17.74
CA LEU A 32 10.71 -8.09 -16.53
C LEU A 32 9.81 -6.86 -16.29
N TYR A 33 9.42 -6.20 -17.37
CA TYR A 33 8.50 -5.05 -17.34
C TYR A 33 7.15 -5.43 -16.72
N SER A 34 6.50 -6.47 -17.23
CA SER A 34 5.19 -6.93 -16.72
C SER A 34 5.25 -7.33 -15.24
N TYR A 35 6.36 -7.91 -14.81
CA TYR A 35 6.59 -8.23 -13.39
C TYR A 35 6.69 -6.97 -12.51
N PHE A 36 7.44 -5.95 -12.95
CA PHE A 36 7.54 -4.70 -12.20
C PHE A 36 6.26 -3.88 -12.23
N GLU A 37 5.52 -3.91 -13.33
CA GLU A 37 4.20 -3.27 -13.45
C GLU A 37 3.22 -3.86 -12.43
N HIS A 38 3.11 -5.18 -12.40
CA HIS A 38 2.31 -5.88 -11.39
C HIS A 38 2.77 -5.58 -9.96
N LYS A 39 4.09 -5.50 -9.73
CA LYS A 39 4.66 -5.17 -8.41
C LYS A 39 4.31 -3.75 -7.95
N LEU A 40 4.31 -2.77 -8.87
CA LEU A 40 3.91 -1.40 -8.57
C LEU A 40 2.43 -1.32 -8.24
N GLN A 41 1.56 -1.88 -9.09
CA GLN A 41 0.11 -1.91 -8.85
C GLN A 41 -0.22 -2.55 -7.50
N LYS A 42 0.41 -3.69 -7.19
CA LYS A 42 0.23 -4.36 -5.90
C LYS A 42 0.68 -3.50 -4.72
N SER A 43 1.77 -2.73 -4.88
CA SER A 43 2.26 -1.83 -3.84
C SER A 43 1.33 -0.64 -3.61
N GLU A 44 0.76 -0.06 -4.66
CA GLU A 44 -0.21 1.03 -4.59
C GLU A 44 -1.50 0.58 -3.91
N LEU A 45 -2.03 -0.58 -4.30
CA LEU A 45 -3.20 -1.18 -3.66
C LEU A 45 -2.95 -1.46 -2.17
N ALA A 46 -1.79 -2.00 -1.83
CA ALA A 46 -1.43 -2.24 -0.43
C ALA A 46 -1.29 -0.93 0.37
N ALA A 47 -0.72 0.12 -0.23
CA ALA A 47 -0.62 1.43 0.40
C ALA A 47 -2.00 2.08 0.60
N ALA A 48 -2.88 2.00 -0.41
CA ALA A 48 -4.25 2.49 -0.33
C ALA A 48 -5.06 1.75 0.75
N ALA A 49 -4.94 0.42 0.81
CA ALA A 49 -5.60 -0.40 1.83
C ALA A 49 -5.14 -0.03 3.25
N LYS A 50 -3.82 0.12 3.47
CA LYS A 50 -3.26 0.56 4.75
C LYS A 50 -3.75 1.96 5.12
N ALA A 51 -3.75 2.90 4.18
CA ALA A 51 -4.25 4.26 4.41
C ALA A 51 -5.74 4.26 4.78
N ALA A 52 -6.56 3.45 4.11
CA ALA A 52 -7.98 3.28 4.42
C ALA A 52 -8.18 2.70 5.84
N GLN A 53 -7.40 1.68 6.21
CA GLN A 53 -7.46 1.08 7.54
C GLN A 53 -7.11 2.08 8.64
N VAL A 54 -6.04 2.87 8.46
CA VAL A 54 -5.65 3.93 9.39
C VAL A 54 -6.74 4.99 9.51
N LYS A 55 -7.37 5.38 8.39
CA LYS A 55 -8.50 6.34 8.42
C LYS A 55 -9.69 5.77 9.20
N ARG A 56 -10.09 4.53 8.94
CA ARG A 56 -11.18 3.85 9.68
C ARG A 56 -10.91 3.83 11.18
N PHE A 57 -9.72 3.40 11.59
CA PHE A 57 -9.33 3.36 13.00
C PHE A 57 -9.33 4.74 13.66
N LYS A 58 -8.93 5.80 12.94
CA LYS A 58 -9.01 7.18 13.43
C LYS A 58 -10.46 7.64 13.60
N ILE A 59 -11.36 7.27 12.68
CA ILE A 59 -12.79 7.60 12.76
C ILE A 59 -13.43 6.89 13.96
N GLU A 60 -13.23 5.58 14.11
CA GLU A 60 -13.73 4.80 15.25
C GLU A 60 -13.24 5.37 16.58
N LYS A 61 -11.94 5.71 16.69
CA LYS A 61 -11.41 6.36 17.90
C LYS A 61 -12.07 7.71 18.19
N LYS A 62 -12.39 8.51 17.16
CA LYS A 62 -13.10 9.78 17.35
C LYS A 62 -14.53 9.56 17.82
N ILE A 63 -15.24 8.59 17.25
CA ILE A 63 -16.61 8.23 17.66
C ILE A 63 -16.63 7.74 19.12
N VAL A 64 -15.71 6.86 19.50
CA VAL A 64 -15.61 6.38 20.88
C VAL A 64 -15.24 7.52 21.84
N LYS A 65 -14.34 8.43 21.45
CA LYS A 65 -13.96 9.58 22.28
C LYS A 65 -15.13 10.55 22.48
N THR A 66 -15.88 10.85 21.42
CA THR A 66 -17.05 11.74 21.49
C THR A 66 -18.16 11.13 22.34
N ALA A 67 -18.49 9.85 22.14
CA ALA A 67 -19.45 9.14 22.99
C ALA A 67 -19.03 9.09 24.47
N LYS A 68 -17.73 8.89 24.76
CA LYS A 68 -17.21 8.97 26.15
C LYS A 68 -17.29 10.39 26.72
N ALA A 69 -17.05 11.42 25.92
CA ALA A 69 -17.14 12.81 26.36
C ALA A 69 -18.60 13.21 26.65
N GLU A 70 -19.55 12.77 25.83
CA GLU A 70 -20.99 12.98 26.05
C GLU A 70 -21.46 12.28 27.34
N ARG A 71 -21.06 11.02 27.57
CA ARG A 71 -21.36 10.31 28.83
C ARG A 71 -20.76 10.99 30.07
N LYS A 72 -19.62 11.66 29.95
CA LYS A 72 -19.01 12.42 31.05
C LYS A 72 -19.77 13.73 31.35
N LYS A 73 -20.37 14.36 30.33
CA LYS A 73 -21.20 15.57 30.50
C LYS A 73 -22.54 15.30 31.18
N SER A 74 -23.07 14.07 31.08
CA SER A 74 -24.33 13.67 31.71
C SER A 74 -24.17 13.10 33.12
N CYS A 75 -22.95 12.99 33.64
CA CYS A 75 -22.71 12.57 35.02
C CYS A 75 -22.72 13.82 35.92
N SER A 76 -23.91 14.31 36.25
CA SER A 76 -24.11 15.23 37.36
C SER A 76 -23.93 14.43 38.65
N CYS A 77 -22.77 14.55 39.29
CA CYS A 77 -22.60 14.03 40.64
C CYS A 77 -23.43 14.91 41.59
N CYS A 78 -24.40 14.28 42.26
CA CYS A 78 -24.97 14.79 43.50
C CYS A 78 -23.90 14.89 44.59
#